data_AF-A0A835BAN2-F1
#
_entry.id   AF-A0A835BAN2-F1
#
_cell.length_a   1.000
_cell.length_b   1.000
_cell.length_c   1.000
_cell.angle_alpha   90.00
_cell.angle_beta   90.00
_cell.angle_gamma   90.00
#
_symmetry.space_group_name_H-M   'P 1'
#
loop_
_entity.id
_entity.type
_entity.pdbx_description
1 polymer ?
#
loop_
_entity_poly.entity_id
_entity_poly.type
_entity_poly.pdbx_seq_one_letter_code
_entity_poly.pdbx_strand_id
1 'polypeptide(L)'
;MVKITTHTKHVVVKTAFCLLLPLLLFAVVFYLHFQTQLSVFSPICRCASQPAVAGAVDDDHVERLRASATFLPLKDTRHGAETWFISTLNATAEPEGEARNLFFPSPASSGRLLCLSAPSRHDGAKNAYALAWRDALPHGVASPLLPGLTFVSETAYDHTNIWHGLTSLLPFASWHARNGCRSPPARWALFHHGEVRTEMSPWLATLAEATTGAEVAIETFEAAPSPVCFEEAVVFRANVAGMNGERMLRAADFMRCKARAYCGVDASTSKAGGGETSSALLRVTLLFRTGGRAFKDEAAVTRVFDKECKRVAGCAVAAAHVSNLTFCEQVCPPVPCKSVRLLSSTDVLISAHGAQMTNMLFMDRNSSVMEFYPLGWKERAGGGQYVFRWMAGWAGMRHEGSWWEPIGEPCPNNPDILDCWKDRQIGHNETYFAQWAARVFAAAKERKASAGGRPREATGCICS
;
A
#
# COMPACT_ATOMS: atom_id res chain seq x y z
N MET A 1 -47.94 -33.07 -53.72
CA MET A 1 -47.20 -32.39 -54.80
C MET A 1 -46.42 -31.27 -54.13
N VAL A 2 -45.09 -31.14 -54.14
CA VAL A 2 -44.00 -31.67 -54.98
C VAL A 2 -42.71 -31.63 -54.12
N LYS A 3 -41.86 -32.68 -54.25
CA LYS A 3 -40.45 -32.74 -53.84
C LYS A 3 -39.60 -31.92 -54.82
N ILE A 4 -38.59 -31.17 -54.36
CA ILE A 4 -37.30 -30.92 -55.06
C ILE A 4 -36.32 -30.25 -54.06
N THR A 5 -35.39 -31.00 -53.46
CA THR A 5 -33.96 -31.22 -53.80
C THR A 5 -32.99 -30.17 -53.23
N THR A 6 -32.29 -30.57 -52.17
CA THR A 6 -31.07 -29.99 -51.60
C THR A 6 -29.84 -30.48 -52.35
N HIS A 7 -29.11 -29.63 -53.11
CA HIS A 7 -27.82 -30.06 -53.67
C HIS A 7 -26.82 -28.97 -54.10
N THR A 8 -26.61 -27.90 -53.31
CA THR A 8 -25.65 -26.84 -53.73
C THR A 8 -24.65 -26.35 -52.69
N LYS A 9 -24.77 -26.73 -51.40
CA LYS A 9 -23.87 -26.18 -50.36
C LYS A 9 -22.66 -27.05 -49.99
N HIS A 10 -22.68 -28.35 -50.29
CA HIS A 10 -21.57 -29.26 -49.93
C HIS A 10 -20.38 -29.27 -50.90
N VAL A 11 -20.57 -28.79 -52.14
CA VAL A 11 -19.51 -28.81 -53.16
C VAL A 11 -18.51 -27.67 -52.92
N VAL A 12 -18.98 -26.46 -52.61
CA VAL A 12 -18.13 -25.26 -52.44
C VAL A 12 -17.19 -25.35 -51.24
N VAL A 13 -17.63 -25.98 -50.13
CA VAL A 13 -16.79 -26.14 -48.93
C VAL A 13 -15.69 -27.18 -49.14
N LYS A 14 -15.95 -28.24 -49.93
CA LYS A 14 -14.93 -29.24 -50.26
C LYS A 14 -13.87 -28.69 -51.21
N THR A 15 -14.22 -27.84 -52.19
CA THR A 15 -13.25 -27.23 -53.10
C THR A 15 -12.35 -26.20 -52.41
N ALA A 16 -12.87 -25.42 -51.46
CA ALA A 16 -12.07 -24.46 -50.69
C ALA A 16 -11.03 -25.16 -49.79
N PHE A 17 -11.41 -26.27 -49.13
CA PHE A 17 -10.49 -27.03 -48.28
C PHE A 17 -9.41 -27.77 -49.09
N CYS A 18 -9.73 -28.22 -50.31
CA CYS A 18 -8.76 -28.91 -51.18
C CYS A 18 -7.71 -27.96 -51.79
N LEU A 19 -7.97 -26.65 -51.86
CA LEU A 19 -7.02 -25.66 -52.41
C LEU A 19 -6.19 -24.97 -51.32
N LEU A 20 -6.76 -24.76 -50.13
CA LEU A 20 -6.07 -24.07 -49.03
C LEU A 20 -5.01 -24.94 -48.34
N LEU A 21 -5.25 -26.24 -48.17
CA LEU A 21 -4.28 -27.14 -47.54
C LEU A 21 -2.95 -27.26 -48.32
N PRO A 22 -2.94 -27.47 -49.65
CA PRO A 22 -1.71 -27.54 -50.42
C PRO A 22 -0.94 -26.21 -50.42
N LEU A 23 -1.63 -25.07 -50.48
CA LEU A 23 -1.00 -23.74 -50.42
C LEU A 23 -0.32 -23.49 -49.07
N LEU A 24 -0.95 -23.94 -47.97
CA LEU A 24 -0.40 -23.78 -46.63
C LEU A 24 0.80 -24.72 -46.39
N LEU A 25 0.74 -25.95 -46.91
CA LEU A 25 1.88 -26.87 -46.94
C LEU A 25 3.03 -26.33 -47.80
N PHE A 26 2.74 -25.74 -48.96
CA PHE A 26 3.75 -25.14 -49.83
C PHE A 26 4.43 -23.94 -49.16
N ALA A 27 3.68 -23.11 -48.42
CA ALA A 27 4.22 -21.99 -47.65
C ALA A 27 5.09 -22.46 -46.47
N VAL A 28 4.71 -23.53 -45.77
CA VAL A 28 5.52 -24.12 -44.69
C VAL A 28 6.81 -24.74 -45.24
N VAL A 29 6.75 -25.43 -46.38
CA VAL A 29 7.94 -25.97 -47.05
C VAL A 29 8.86 -24.85 -47.52
N PHE A 30 8.33 -23.75 -48.09
CA PHE A 30 9.13 -22.59 -48.45
C PHE A 30 9.77 -21.91 -47.23
N TYR A 31 9.03 -21.78 -46.12
CA TYR A 31 9.54 -21.20 -44.87
C TYR A 31 10.67 -22.06 -44.28
N LEU A 32 10.50 -23.38 -44.26
CA LEU A 32 11.53 -24.32 -43.81
C LEU A 32 12.74 -24.33 -44.76
N HIS A 33 12.53 -24.26 -46.08
CA HIS A 33 13.61 -24.18 -47.04
C HIS A 33 14.40 -22.87 -46.90
N PHE A 34 13.71 -21.75 -46.66
CA PHE A 34 14.33 -20.44 -46.42
C PHE A 34 15.09 -20.40 -45.08
N GLN A 35 14.57 -21.03 -44.02
CA GLN A 35 15.29 -21.24 -42.75
C GLN A 35 16.55 -22.10 -42.95
N THR A 36 16.46 -23.18 -43.74
CA THR A 36 17.63 -24.03 -44.02
C THR A 36 18.66 -23.34 -44.92
N GLN A 37 18.26 -22.53 -45.90
CA GLN A 37 19.16 -21.79 -46.78
C GLN A 37 19.84 -20.62 -46.04
N LEU A 38 19.13 -19.92 -45.14
CA LEU A 38 19.72 -18.88 -44.29
C LEU A 38 20.66 -19.46 -43.21
N SER A 39 20.45 -20.70 -42.78
CA SER A 39 21.40 -21.43 -41.92
C SER A 39 22.65 -21.94 -42.64
N VAL A 40 22.66 -21.94 -43.99
CA VAL A 40 23.79 -22.40 -44.84
C VAL A 40 24.64 -21.22 -45.35
N PHE A 41 24.19 -19.97 -45.19
CA PHE A 41 24.96 -18.76 -45.52
C PHE A 41 25.39 -17.95 -44.28
N SER A 42 25.86 -18.63 -43.23
CA SER A 42 26.89 -18.02 -42.38
C SER A 42 28.24 -18.25 -43.06
N PRO A 43 29.02 -17.21 -43.39
CA PRO A 43 30.36 -17.40 -43.92
C PRO A 43 31.20 -18.06 -42.83
N ILE A 44 31.55 -19.34 -43.06
CA ILE A 44 32.65 -20.00 -42.38
C ILE A 44 33.91 -19.23 -42.80
N CYS A 45 34.23 -18.16 -42.08
CA CYS A 45 35.57 -17.61 -42.08
C CYS A 45 36.41 -18.54 -41.20
N ARG A 46 37.06 -19.53 -41.84
CA ARG A 46 38.18 -20.26 -41.23
C ARG A 46 39.33 -19.27 -41.07
N CYS A 47 39.27 -18.45 -40.02
CA CYS A 47 40.48 -17.85 -39.48
C CYS A 47 41.19 -18.93 -38.68
N ALA A 48 42.44 -19.21 -39.06
CA ALA A 48 43.34 -20.08 -38.35
C ALA A 48 43.32 -19.74 -36.86
N SER A 49 43.19 -20.77 -36.03
CA SER A 49 43.31 -20.71 -34.59
C SER A 49 44.68 -20.14 -34.19
N GLN A 50 44.71 -18.85 -33.90
CA GLN A 50 45.68 -18.28 -32.98
C GLN A 50 45.14 -18.48 -31.56
N PRO A 51 45.92 -19.06 -30.63
CA PRO A 51 45.50 -19.11 -29.24
C PRO A 51 45.66 -17.72 -28.62
N ALA A 52 44.61 -17.27 -27.93
CA ALA A 52 44.47 -16.06 -27.11
C ALA A 52 43.97 -14.77 -27.79
N VAL A 53 42.64 -14.52 -27.79
CA VAL A 53 41.99 -13.19 -27.52
C VAL A 53 40.49 -13.32 -27.13
N ALA A 54 40.02 -14.43 -26.54
CA ALA A 54 38.59 -14.52 -26.17
C ALA A 54 38.23 -13.60 -24.98
N GLY A 55 39.14 -13.41 -24.02
CA GLY A 55 38.92 -12.58 -22.83
C GLY A 55 38.91 -11.07 -23.10
N ALA A 56 39.81 -10.56 -23.95
CA ALA A 56 39.91 -9.11 -24.17
C ALA A 56 38.78 -8.52 -25.04
N VAL A 57 38.12 -9.34 -25.87
CA VAL A 57 36.94 -8.92 -26.63
C VAL A 57 35.72 -8.85 -25.70
N ASP A 58 35.57 -9.81 -24.78
CA ASP A 58 34.48 -9.80 -23.79
C ASP A 58 34.61 -8.61 -22.82
N ASP A 59 35.84 -8.33 -22.36
CA ASP A 59 36.14 -7.17 -21.51
C ASP A 59 35.80 -5.83 -22.19
N ASP A 60 36.11 -5.64 -23.48
CA ASP A 60 35.74 -4.42 -24.22
C ASP A 60 34.22 -4.24 -24.34
N HIS A 61 33.46 -5.32 -24.51
CA HIS A 61 31.99 -5.25 -24.55
C HIS A 61 31.40 -4.92 -23.18
N VAL A 62 31.92 -5.52 -22.12
CA VAL A 62 31.51 -5.23 -20.73
C VAL A 62 31.82 -3.77 -20.37
N GLU A 63 32.99 -3.26 -20.73
CA GLU A 63 33.33 -1.85 -20.49
C GLU A 63 32.43 -0.89 -21.27
N ARG A 64 32.09 -1.20 -22.53
CA ARG A 64 31.12 -0.40 -23.29
C ARG A 64 29.73 -0.42 -22.66
N LEU A 65 29.27 -1.57 -22.17
CA LEU A 65 28.00 -1.68 -21.45
C LEU A 65 28.03 -0.86 -20.16
N ARG A 66 29.14 -0.91 -19.42
CA ARG A 66 29.34 -0.11 -18.22
C ARG A 66 29.30 1.39 -18.52
N ALA A 67 30.02 1.83 -19.55
CA ALA A 67 30.04 3.22 -19.99
C ALA A 67 28.68 3.70 -20.54
N SER A 68 27.82 2.78 -21.00
CA SER A 68 26.47 3.10 -21.48
C SER A 68 25.45 3.41 -20.37
N ALA A 69 25.79 3.12 -19.10
CA ALA A 69 24.92 3.39 -17.97
C ALA A 69 24.84 4.89 -17.66
N THR A 70 23.87 5.56 -18.27
CA THR A 70 23.63 6.99 -18.06
C THR A 70 22.83 7.24 -16.79
N PHE A 71 23.35 8.10 -15.91
CA PHE A 71 22.62 8.61 -14.76
C PHE A 71 21.65 9.72 -15.18
N LEU A 72 20.37 9.51 -14.88
CA LEU A 72 19.28 10.44 -15.14
C LEU A 72 18.78 11.04 -13.81
N PRO A 73 18.20 12.25 -13.82
CA PRO A 73 17.60 12.82 -12.62
C PRO A 73 16.58 11.87 -12.01
N LEU A 74 16.71 11.58 -10.71
CA LEU A 74 15.77 10.75 -9.98
C LEU A 74 14.41 11.42 -9.95
N LYS A 75 14.38 12.73 -9.69
CA LYS A 75 13.22 13.61 -9.82
C LYS A 75 13.33 14.43 -11.11
N ASP A 76 12.60 14.02 -12.14
CA ASP A 76 12.52 14.75 -13.40
C ASP A 76 11.39 15.78 -13.39
N THR A 77 11.72 17.04 -13.14
CA THR A 77 10.76 18.15 -12.99
C THR A 77 10.02 18.53 -14.28
N ARG A 78 10.37 17.93 -15.42
CA ARG A 78 9.60 18.06 -16.67
C ARG A 78 8.29 17.26 -16.62
N HIS A 79 8.16 16.34 -15.66
CA HIS A 79 7.00 15.48 -15.46
C HIS A 79 6.23 15.86 -14.19
N GLY A 80 4.97 15.43 -14.12
CA GLY A 80 4.15 15.59 -12.92
C GLY A 80 4.58 14.67 -11.77
N ALA A 81 4.10 14.96 -10.56
CA ALA A 81 4.48 14.25 -9.34
C ALA A 81 4.24 12.71 -9.39
N GLU A 82 3.31 12.23 -10.20
CA GLU A 82 3.05 10.78 -10.34
C GLU A 82 4.08 10.03 -11.19
N THR A 83 4.85 10.73 -12.03
CA THR A 83 5.75 10.12 -13.03
C THR A 83 7.17 10.66 -13.00
N TRP A 84 7.45 11.71 -12.24
CA TRP A 84 8.79 12.32 -12.14
C TRP A 84 9.88 11.39 -11.61
N PHE A 85 9.54 10.38 -10.82
CA PHE A 85 10.48 9.54 -10.09
C PHE A 85 10.82 8.31 -10.92
N ILE A 86 12.04 8.18 -11.44
CA ILE A 86 12.41 7.16 -12.45
C ILE A 86 11.55 7.33 -13.73
N SER A 87 11.57 8.54 -14.29
CA SER A 87 10.64 8.97 -15.37
C SER A 87 10.74 8.20 -16.69
N THR A 88 11.83 7.47 -16.94
CA THR A 88 12.02 6.74 -18.23
C THR A 88 11.23 5.45 -18.35
N LEU A 89 10.67 4.95 -17.25
CA LEU A 89 9.90 3.72 -17.23
C LEU A 89 8.46 3.97 -16.80
N ASN A 90 7.53 3.26 -17.44
CA ASN A 90 6.12 3.28 -17.08
C ASN A 90 5.83 2.17 -16.06
N ALA A 91 5.31 2.55 -14.89
CA ALA A 91 4.83 1.61 -13.90
C ALA A 91 3.57 0.91 -14.39
N THR A 92 3.45 -0.40 -14.14
CA THR A 92 2.30 -1.20 -14.55
C THR A 92 1.44 -1.58 -13.34
N ALA A 93 0.14 -1.69 -13.56
CA ALA A 93 -0.85 -2.14 -12.57
C ALA A 93 -1.28 -3.57 -12.89
N GLU A 94 -0.32 -4.49 -12.89
CA GLU A 94 -0.56 -5.90 -13.22
C GLU A 94 -0.54 -6.79 -11.96
N PRO A 95 -1.54 -7.67 -11.77
CA PRO A 95 -2.81 -7.75 -12.52
C PRO A 95 -3.70 -6.51 -12.33
N GLU A 96 -4.68 -6.32 -13.22
CA GLU A 96 -5.60 -5.17 -13.18
C GLU A 96 -6.16 -4.91 -11.76
N GLY A 97 -6.18 -3.63 -11.40
CA GLY A 97 -6.65 -3.18 -10.09
C GLY A 97 -5.60 -3.30 -8.98
N GLU A 98 -4.35 -3.63 -9.27
CA GLU A 98 -3.23 -3.55 -8.34
C GLU A 98 -2.51 -2.20 -8.36
N ALA A 99 -1.68 -1.98 -7.33
CA ALA A 99 -0.83 -0.81 -7.26
C ALA A 99 0.18 -0.78 -8.40
N ARG A 100 0.32 0.40 -9.02
CA ARG A 100 1.34 0.66 -10.04
C ARG A 100 2.74 0.51 -9.43
N ASN A 101 3.54 -0.37 -10.00
CA ASN A 101 4.91 -0.60 -9.55
C ASN A 101 5.89 -0.76 -10.72
N LEU A 102 7.17 -0.58 -10.42
CA LEU A 102 8.28 -0.99 -11.27
C LEU A 102 9.04 -2.09 -10.55
N PHE A 103 9.35 -3.18 -11.24
CA PHE A 103 10.17 -4.26 -10.70
C PHE A 103 11.50 -4.33 -11.46
N PHE A 104 12.59 -4.56 -10.74
CA PHE A 104 13.94 -4.69 -11.28
C PHE A 104 14.62 -5.92 -10.70
N PRO A 105 15.34 -6.71 -11.52
CA PRO A 105 15.32 -6.67 -12.99
C PRO A 105 13.97 -7.16 -13.54
N SER A 106 13.56 -6.66 -14.71
CA SER A 106 12.32 -7.12 -15.38
C SER A 106 12.41 -6.99 -16.89
N PRO A 107 11.48 -7.59 -17.67
CA PRO A 107 11.39 -7.34 -19.10
C PRO A 107 11.27 -5.85 -19.45
N ALA A 108 10.58 -5.06 -18.61
CA ALA A 108 10.43 -3.61 -18.81
C ALA A 108 11.76 -2.85 -18.65
N SER A 109 12.63 -3.32 -17.74
CA SER A 109 14.00 -2.82 -17.64
C SER A 109 14.97 -3.50 -18.61
N SER A 110 14.48 -4.40 -19.48
CA SER A 110 15.32 -5.28 -20.31
C SER A 110 16.35 -6.04 -19.48
N GLY A 111 15.97 -6.57 -18.31
CA GLY A 111 16.86 -7.34 -17.42
C GLY A 111 17.87 -6.50 -16.63
N ARG A 112 17.85 -5.17 -16.75
CA ARG A 112 18.74 -4.26 -16.01
C ARG A 112 18.27 -4.04 -14.58
N LEU A 113 19.23 -3.87 -13.69
CA LEU A 113 19.10 -3.54 -12.29
C LEU A 113 18.89 -2.05 -12.08
N LEU A 114 18.34 -1.67 -10.93
CA LEU A 114 18.22 -0.27 -10.51
C LEU A 114 19.48 0.14 -9.72
N CYS A 115 20.14 1.20 -10.18
CA CYS A 115 21.21 1.87 -9.46
C CYS A 115 20.77 3.29 -9.07
N LEU A 116 20.99 3.67 -7.81
CA LEU A 116 20.65 4.98 -7.27
C LEU A 116 21.92 5.71 -6.79
N SER A 117 22.03 6.98 -7.15
CA SER A 117 22.98 7.93 -6.56
C SER A 117 22.16 9.00 -5.87
N ALA A 118 22.08 8.95 -4.55
CA ALA A 118 21.12 9.76 -3.79
C ALA A 118 21.77 10.54 -2.62
N PRO A 119 22.68 11.49 -2.90
CA PRO A 119 23.37 12.23 -1.84
C PRO A 119 22.50 13.30 -1.17
N SER A 120 21.36 13.68 -1.76
CA SER A 120 20.56 14.84 -1.35
C SER A 120 19.30 14.45 -0.56
N ARG A 121 19.13 15.13 0.58
CA ARG A 121 17.96 15.03 1.47
C ARG A 121 17.02 16.23 1.39
N HIS A 122 17.40 17.24 0.63
CA HIS A 122 16.72 18.54 0.58
C HIS A 122 16.42 19.01 -0.84
N ASP A 123 16.93 18.30 -1.84
CA ASP A 123 16.69 18.58 -3.25
C ASP A 123 16.74 17.28 -4.05
N GLY A 124 15.56 16.69 -4.29
CA GLY A 124 15.45 15.43 -5.02
C GLY A 124 15.93 15.48 -6.48
N ALA A 125 16.05 16.67 -7.07
CA ALA A 125 16.59 16.81 -8.44
C ALA A 125 18.12 16.60 -8.49
N LYS A 126 18.79 16.67 -7.34
CA LYS A 126 20.23 16.32 -7.21
C LYS A 126 20.49 14.84 -7.01
N ASN A 127 19.43 14.03 -6.85
CA ASN A 127 19.54 12.58 -6.84
C ASN A 127 19.37 12.06 -8.27
N ALA A 128 19.97 10.91 -8.56
CA ALA A 128 19.98 10.30 -9.89
C ALA A 128 19.77 8.79 -9.83
N TYR A 129 19.33 8.21 -10.95
CA TYR A 129 19.25 6.77 -11.15
C TYR A 129 19.88 6.36 -12.48
N ALA A 130 20.33 5.12 -12.55
CA ALA A 130 20.75 4.47 -13.78
C ALA A 130 20.20 3.04 -13.83
N LEU A 131 20.14 2.48 -15.04
CA LEU A 131 19.84 1.07 -15.26
C LEU A 131 21.08 0.39 -15.80
N ALA A 132 21.52 -0.69 -15.15
CA ALA A 132 22.75 -1.39 -15.51
C ALA A 132 22.56 -2.91 -15.50
N TRP A 133 23.34 -3.61 -16.30
CA TRP A 133 23.38 -5.07 -16.27
C TRP A 133 24.17 -5.56 -15.05
N ARG A 134 23.81 -6.73 -14.53
CA ARG A 134 24.48 -7.35 -13.36
C ARG A 134 25.99 -7.43 -13.53
N ASP A 135 26.45 -7.81 -14.71
CA ASP A 135 27.87 -8.00 -15.01
C ASP A 135 28.57 -6.73 -15.53
N ALA A 136 27.83 -5.63 -15.70
CA ALA A 136 28.34 -4.35 -16.22
C ALA A 136 27.82 -3.16 -15.39
N LEU A 137 28.01 -3.21 -14.06
CA LEU A 137 27.64 -2.12 -13.16
C LEU A 137 28.48 -0.85 -13.42
N PRO A 138 27.94 0.37 -13.22
CA PRO A 138 28.61 1.63 -13.53
C PRO A 138 29.95 1.82 -12.80
N HIS A 139 30.86 2.62 -13.38
CA HIS A 139 32.09 3.00 -12.70
C HIS A 139 31.82 3.83 -11.43
N GLY A 140 32.76 3.79 -10.48
CA GLY A 140 32.67 4.57 -9.25
C GLY A 140 31.62 4.05 -8.27
N VAL A 141 30.98 2.91 -8.54
CA VAL A 141 30.21 2.14 -7.55
C VAL A 141 31.22 1.56 -6.54
N ALA A 142 31.07 1.88 -5.26
CA ALA A 142 31.99 1.44 -4.20
C ALA A 142 31.97 -0.10 -3.95
N SER A 143 31.02 -0.82 -4.58
CA SER A 143 30.73 -2.27 -4.55
C SER A 143 29.97 -2.79 -3.31
N PRO A 144 29.14 -3.86 -3.39
CA PRO A 144 28.61 -4.54 -4.56
C PRO A 144 27.11 -4.23 -4.73
N LEU A 145 26.56 -4.73 -5.83
CA LEU A 145 25.16 -5.11 -5.90
C LEU A 145 24.59 -5.52 -4.52
N LEU A 146 23.66 -4.76 -3.98
CA LEU A 146 23.07 -5.04 -2.67
C LEU A 146 22.10 -6.22 -2.79
N PRO A 147 22.35 -7.33 -2.07
CA PRO A 147 21.64 -8.60 -2.30
C PRO A 147 20.20 -8.58 -1.77
N GLY A 148 19.33 -9.37 -2.36
CA GLY A 148 17.92 -9.49 -1.96
C GLY A 148 17.05 -8.27 -2.28
N LEU A 149 15.77 -8.38 -1.92
CA LEU A 149 14.73 -7.43 -2.29
C LEU A 149 14.89 -6.08 -1.58
N THR A 150 14.95 -5.01 -2.35
CA THR A 150 14.81 -3.63 -1.87
C THR A 150 13.40 -3.11 -2.15
N PHE A 151 12.71 -2.66 -1.10
CA PHE A 151 11.50 -1.86 -1.28
C PHE A 151 11.89 -0.39 -1.47
N VAL A 152 11.46 0.22 -2.57
CA VAL A 152 11.69 1.64 -2.87
C VAL A 152 10.35 2.37 -2.84
N SER A 153 10.22 3.34 -1.94
CA SER A 153 9.03 4.17 -1.82
C SER A 153 9.34 5.59 -2.26
N GLU A 154 8.62 6.12 -3.23
CA GLU A 154 8.48 7.55 -3.47
C GLU A 154 7.04 7.95 -3.13
N THR A 155 6.90 9.02 -2.36
CA THR A 155 5.60 9.52 -1.93
C THR A 155 5.56 11.03 -2.02
N ALA A 156 4.36 11.58 -2.22
CA ALA A 156 4.09 13.01 -2.12
C ALA A 156 4.00 13.49 -0.66
N TYR A 157 3.95 12.56 0.29
CA TYR A 157 3.80 12.81 1.71
C TYR A 157 5.01 12.27 2.48
N ASP A 158 5.21 12.69 3.74
CA ASP A 158 6.26 12.11 4.59
C ASP A 158 5.92 10.69 5.11
N HIS A 159 6.93 9.98 5.62
CA HIS A 159 6.77 8.68 6.30
C HIS A 159 6.60 8.81 7.83
N THR A 160 6.60 10.04 8.37
CA THR A 160 6.48 10.32 9.81
C THR A 160 5.03 10.39 10.25
N ASN A 161 4.13 10.85 9.38
CA ASN A 161 2.70 10.75 9.61
C ASN A 161 2.18 9.34 9.26
N ILE A 162 1.53 8.69 10.22
CA ILE A 162 1.12 7.28 10.07
C ILE A 162 0.07 7.06 8.98
N TRP A 163 -0.79 8.05 8.68
CA TRP A 163 -1.74 7.95 7.57
C TRP A 163 -0.99 8.02 6.23
N HIS A 164 -0.11 9.01 6.09
CA HIS A 164 0.70 9.19 4.89
C HIS A 164 1.55 7.96 4.60
N GLY A 165 2.31 7.48 5.59
CA GLY A 165 3.12 6.29 5.49
C GLY A 165 2.32 5.03 5.17
N LEU A 166 1.10 4.89 5.71
CA LEU A 166 0.22 3.77 5.37
C LEU A 166 -0.14 3.76 3.88
N THR A 167 -0.35 4.92 3.25
CA THR A 167 -0.64 4.98 1.80
C THR A 167 0.53 4.52 0.92
N SER A 168 1.76 4.54 1.44
CA SER A 168 2.94 4.00 0.76
C SER A 168 3.19 2.52 1.09
N LEU A 169 2.80 2.08 2.29
CA LEU A 169 2.99 0.68 2.74
C LEU A 169 1.91 -0.28 2.21
N LEU A 170 0.65 0.18 2.11
CA LEU A 170 -0.48 -0.64 1.65
C LEU A 170 -0.27 -1.25 0.23
N PRO A 171 0.24 -0.50 -0.76
CA PRO A 171 0.65 -1.03 -2.07
C PRO A 171 1.64 -2.20 -1.96
N PHE A 172 2.68 -2.02 -1.14
CA PHE A 172 3.71 -3.03 -0.95
C PHE A 172 3.17 -4.24 -0.21
N ALA A 173 2.31 -4.06 0.80
CA ALA A 173 1.65 -5.16 1.49
C ALA A 173 0.81 -6.01 0.54
N SER A 174 0.05 -5.38 -0.38
CA SER A 174 -0.68 -6.07 -1.45
C SER A 174 0.24 -6.89 -2.35
N TRP A 175 1.33 -6.26 -2.81
CA TRP A 175 2.32 -6.91 -3.66
C TRP A 175 3.04 -8.07 -2.94
N HIS A 176 3.46 -7.88 -1.70
CA HIS A 176 4.16 -8.89 -0.93
C HIS A 176 3.28 -10.12 -0.68
N ALA A 177 2.02 -9.91 -0.28
CA ALA A 177 1.05 -10.98 -0.08
C ALA A 177 0.78 -11.76 -1.38
N ARG A 178 0.60 -11.07 -2.52
CA ARG A 178 0.32 -11.75 -3.81
C ARG A 178 1.51 -12.57 -4.31
N ASN A 179 2.73 -12.14 -3.99
CA ASN A 179 3.95 -12.84 -4.36
C ASN A 179 4.29 -13.98 -3.37
N GLY A 180 3.35 -14.36 -2.51
CA GLY A 180 3.48 -15.48 -1.58
C GLY A 180 4.47 -15.23 -0.45
N CYS A 181 4.76 -13.97 -0.13
CA CYS A 181 5.68 -13.54 0.93
C CYS A 181 7.08 -14.18 0.87
N ARG A 182 7.53 -14.56 -0.32
CA ARG A 182 8.75 -15.36 -0.51
C ARG A 182 10.01 -14.65 -0.04
N SER A 183 10.07 -13.33 -0.22
CA SER A 183 11.23 -12.51 0.13
C SER A 183 10.76 -11.32 0.96
N PRO A 184 11.02 -11.28 2.29
CA PRO A 184 10.94 -10.03 3.02
C PRO A 184 11.94 -9.03 2.42
N PRO A 185 11.65 -7.72 2.45
CA PRO A 185 12.60 -6.72 1.99
C PRO A 185 13.84 -6.74 2.88
N ALA A 186 15.01 -6.93 2.27
CA ALA A 186 16.29 -6.81 2.96
C ALA A 186 16.61 -5.36 3.34
N ARG A 187 15.99 -4.39 2.65
CA ARG A 187 16.15 -2.96 2.90
C ARG A 187 15.02 -2.11 2.33
N TRP A 188 14.94 -0.89 2.84
CA TRP A 188 13.93 0.12 2.52
C TRP A 188 14.62 1.40 2.05
N ALA A 189 14.46 1.76 0.79
CA ALA A 189 14.91 3.03 0.25
C ALA A 189 13.72 3.99 0.20
N LEU A 190 13.70 4.99 1.10
CA LEU A 190 12.56 5.88 1.28
C LEU A 190 12.85 7.24 0.66
N PHE A 191 11.90 7.73 -0.12
CA PHE A 191 11.94 9.01 -0.79
C PHE A 191 10.64 9.80 -0.60
N HIS A 192 10.79 11.11 -0.45
CA HIS A 192 9.70 12.06 -0.44
C HIS A 192 10.06 13.20 -1.38
N HIS A 193 9.32 13.35 -2.48
CA HIS A 193 9.66 14.27 -3.56
C HIS A 193 11.06 14.06 -4.15
N GLY A 194 11.50 12.80 -4.23
CA GLY A 194 12.83 12.41 -4.68
C GLY A 194 13.96 12.64 -3.66
N GLU A 195 13.67 13.14 -2.47
CA GLU A 195 14.65 13.37 -1.39
C GLU A 195 14.75 12.15 -0.50
N VAL A 196 15.98 11.76 -0.12
CA VAL A 196 16.20 10.62 0.77
C VAL A 196 15.60 10.88 2.15
N ARG A 197 14.89 9.88 2.68
CA ARG A 197 14.40 9.83 4.06
C ARG A 197 15.05 8.68 4.80
N THR A 198 15.59 8.99 5.97
CA THR A 198 16.31 8.03 6.83
C THR A 198 15.48 7.51 7.98
N GLU A 199 14.25 7.99 8.09
CA GLU A 199 13.37 7.67 9.20
C GLU A 199 11.96 7.44 8.69
N MET A 200 11.23 6.60 9.42
CA MET A 200 9.78 6.48 9.33
C MET A 200 9.22 6.46 10.75
N SER A 201 7.92 6.71 10.89
CA SER A 201 7.31 6.64 12.22
C SER A 201 7.49 5.25 12.85
N PRO A 202 7.71 5.15 14.18
CA PRO A 202 7.82 3.86 14.86
C PRO A 202 6.61 2.95 14.67
N TRP A 203 5.41 3.54 14.58
CA TRP A 203 4.17 2.82 14.29
C TRP A 203 4.20 2.18 12.90
N LEU A 204 4.69 2.90 11.88
CA LEU A 204 4.79 2.38 10.52
C LEU A 204 5.88 1.32 10.42
N ALA A 205 7.02 1.51 11.08
CA ALA A 205 8.11 0.53 11.12
C ALA A 205 7.63 -0.79 11.74
N THR A 206 6.94 -0.73 12.88
CA THR A 206 6.40 -1.91 13.54
C THR A 206 5.32 -2.60 12.68
N LEU A 207 4.48 -1.83 11.99
CA LEU A 207 3.50 -2.38 11.07
C LEU A 207 4.13 -3.05 9.86
N ALA A 208 5.17 -2.44 9.28
CA ALA A 208 5.93 -3.00 8.18
C ALA A 208 6.59 -4.32 8.60
N GLU A 209 7.27 -4.34 9.74
CA GLU A 209 7.88 -5.54 10.32
C GLU A 209 6.86 -6.65 10.58
N ALA A 210 5.72 -6.32 11.20
CA ALA A 210 4.65 -7.29 11.39
C ALA A 210 4.13 -7.85 10.05
N THR A 211 4.04 -6.99 9.03
CA THR A 211 3.50 -7.33 7.71
C THR A 211 4.45 -8.23 6.91
N THR A 212 5.76 -7.96 6.95
CA THR A 212 6.78 -8.66 6.15
C THR A 212 7.49 -9.77 6.91
N GLY A 213 7.46 -9.75 8.24
CA GLY A 213 8.23 -10.65 9.11
C GLY A 213 9.72 -10.30 9.20
N ALA A 214 10.12 -9.09 8.82
CA ALA A 214 11.52 -8.65 8.88
C ALA A 214 11.65 -7.19 9.36
N GLU A 215 12.70 -6.94 10.14
CA GLU A 215 13.05 -5.61 10.63
C GLU A 215 13.22 -4.60 9.47
N VAL A 216 12.79 -3.37 9.69
CA VAL A 216 12.90 -2.30 8.71
C VAL A 216 14.32 -1.72 8.73
N ALA A 217 15.16 -2.17 7.80
CA ALA A 217 16.48 -1.58 7.55
C ALA A 217 16.40 -0.47 6.50
N ILE A 218 16.52 0.80 6.91
CA ILE A 218 16.44 1.95 6.00
C ILE A 218 17.81 2.23 5.37
N GLU A 219 17.86 2.29 4.04
CA GLU A 219 19.04 2.69 3.28
C GLU A 219 19.23 4.21 3.36
N THR A 220 20.32 4.65 3.98
CA THR A 220 20.59 6.07 4.24
C THR A 220 21.42 6.75 3.15
N PHE A 221 22.06 5.95 2.28
CA PHE A 221 23.00 6.39 1.25
C PHE A 221 24.18 7.23 1.78
N GLU A 222 24.45 7.22 3.09
CA GLU A 222 25.53 8.03 3.72
C GLU A 222 26.92 7.44 3.49
N ALA A 223 27.00 6.11 3.37
CA ALA A 223 28.27 5.40 3.30
C ALA A 223 28.99 5.54 1.94
N ALA A 224 28.38 6.20 0.95
CA ALA A 224 28.87 6.18 -0.42
C ALA A 224 28.77 7.55 -1.11
N PRO A 225 29.90 8.16 -1.54
CA PRO A 225 29.89 9.16 -2.63
C PRO A 225 29.58 8.53 -4.00
N SER A 226 29.16 7.26 -3.98
CA SER A 226 29.15 6.31 -5.08
C SER A 226 27.75 5.75 -5.26
N PRO A 227 27.30 5.48 -6.50
CA PRO A 227 25.99 4.87 -6.72
C PRO A 227 25.88 3.48 -6.09
N VAL A 228 24.67 3.14 -5.65
CA VAL A 228 24.31 1.83 -5.06
C VAL A 228 23.36 1.12 -6.02
N CYS A 229 23.64 -0.14 -6.35
CA CYS A 229 22.79 -0.96 -7.22
C CYS A 229 22.12 -2.08 -6.42
N PHE A 230 20.86 -2.40 -6.71
CA PHE A 230 20.11 -3.44 -6.00
C PHE A 230 19.96 -4.70 -6.83
N GLU A 231 20.11 -5.87 -6.20
CA GLU A 231 19.89 -7.18 -6.84
C GLU A 231 18.44 -7.33 -7.29
N GLU A 232 17.51 -6.96 -6.41
CA GLU A 232 16.10 -6.86 -6.72
C GLU A 232 15.54 -5.56 -6.14
N ALA A 233 14.67 -4.87 -6.87
CA ALA A 233 13.97 -3.71 -6.37
C ALA A 233 12.53 -3.67 -6.85
N VAL A 234 11.61 -3.34 -5.93
CA VAL A 234 10.24 -2.98 -6.28
C VAL A 234 9.99 -1.53 -5.89
N VAL A 235 9.59 -0.72 -6.86
CA VAL A 235 9.39 0.72 -6.71
C VAL A 235 7.90 1.04 -6.75
N PHE A 236 7.42 1.73 -5.72
CA PHE A 236 6.10 2.36 -5.69
C PHE A 236 6.27 3.87 -5.62
N ARG A 237 5.75 4.59 -6.62
CA ARG A 237 5.89 6.05 -6.75
C ARG A 237 4.57 6.83 -6.84
N ALA A 238 3.45 6.12 -6.67
CA ALA A 238 2.11 6.67 -6.84
C ALA A 238 1.17 6.28 -5.68
N ASN A 239 1.74 5.95 -4.51
CA ASN A 239 1.01 5.45 -3.34
C ASN A 239 -0.01 4.39 -3.75
N VAL A 240 -1.28 4.56 -3.38
CA VAL A 240 -2.36 3.61 -3.64
C VAL A 240 -2.97 3.70 -5.05
N ALA A 241 -2.40 4.49 -5.96
CA ALA A 241 -2.92 4.64 -7.32
C ALA A 241 -2.87 3.32 -8.11
N GLY A 242 -3.96 3.05 -8.83
CA GLY A 242 -4.18 1.79 -9.55
C GLY A 242 -4.89 0.72 -8.71
N MET A 243 -4.86 0.80 -7.38
CA MET A 243 -5.53 -0.18 -6.53
C MET A 243 -7.05 -0.01 -6.56
N ASN A 244 -7.76 -1.08 -6.90
CA ASN A 244 -9.22 -1.13 -6.78
C ASN A 244 -9.64 -1.46 -5.33
N GLY A 245 -10.94 -1.30 -5.03
CA GLY A 245 -11.46 -1.51 -3.68
C GLY A 245 -11.23 -2.92 -3.12
N GLU A 246 -11.23 -3.95 -3.97
CA GLU A 246 -10.94 -5.33 -3.53
C GLU A 246 -9.48 -5.49 -3.11
N ARG A 247 -8.53 -4.95 -3.89
CA ARG A 247 -7.10 -5.00 -3.55
C ARG A 247 -6.79 -4.20 -2.28
N MET A 248 -7.40 -3.03 -2.13
CA MET A 248 -7.28 -2.24 -0.90
C MET A 248 -7.75 -3.05 0.32
N LEU A 249 -8.91 -3.69 0.22
CA LEU A 249 -9.49 -4.52 1.28
C LEU A 249 -8.56 -5.69 1.64
N ARG A 250 -8.13 -6.46 0.64
CA ARG A 250 -7.24 -7.61 0.87
C ARG A 250 -5.91 -7.18 1.51
N ALA A 251 -5.32 -6.07 1.08
CA ALA A 251 -4.11 -5.53 1.69
C ALA A 251 -4.35 -5.11 3.14
N ALA A 252 -5.44 -4.38 3.43
CA ALA A 252 -5.81 -3.98 4.78
C ALA A 252 -6.06 -5.18 5.69
N ASP A 253 -6.74 -6.22 5.22
CA ASP A 253 -6.96 -7.45 5.98
C ASP A 253 -5.66 -8.22 6.24
N PHE A 254 -4.78 -8.29 5.24
CA PHE A 254 -3.47 -8.92 5.38
C PHE A 254 -2.65 -8.23 6.47
N MET A 255 -2.50 -6.91 6.38
CA MET A 255 -1.78 -6.11 7.39
C MET A 255 -2.42 -6.22 8.77
N ARG A 256 -3.76 -6.18 8.86
CA ARG A 256 -4.49 -6.36 10.13
C ARG A 256 -4.24 -7.72 10.74
N CYS A 257 -4.31 -8.78 9.94
CA CYS A 257 -4.10 -10.15 10.40
C CYS A 257 -2.66 -10.32 10.93
N LYS A 258 -1.69 -9.84 10.15
CA LYS A 258 -0.27 -9.82 10.51
C LYS A 258 0.01 -9.04 11.79
N ALA A 259 -0.52 -7.83 11.93
CA ALA A 259 -0.38 -7.02 13.14
C ALA A 259 -0.99 -7.71 14.38
N ARG A 260 -2.15 -8.35 14.24
CA ARG A 260 -2.79 -9.11 15.34
C ARG A 260 -1.94 -10.31 15.75
N ALA A 261 -1.43 -11.07 14.78
CA ALA A 261 -0.54 -12.21 15.04
C ALA A 261 0.76 -11.75 15.74
N TYR A 262 1.39 -10.69 15.21
CA TYR A 262 2.59 -10.08 15.77
C TYR A 262 2.39 -9.63 17.23
N CYS A 263 1.21 -9.09 17.56
CA CYS A 263 0.87 -8.67 18.92
C CYS A 263 0.22 -9.77 19.80
N GLY A 264 0.20 -11.03 19.37
CA GLY A 264 -0.40 -12.14 20.14
C GLY A 264 -1.89 -11.97 20.44
N VAL A 265 -2.64 -11.32 19.54
CA VAL A 265 -4.09 -11.14 19.68
C VAL A 265 -4.80 -12.38 19.13
N ASP A 266 -5.15 -13.30 20.03
CA ASP A 266 -5.85 -14.53 19.68
C ASP A 266 -7.21 -14.26 19.03
N ALA A 267 -7.44 -14.83 17.83
CA ALA A 267 -8.75 -14.85 17.19
C ALA A 267 -9.83 -15.60 18.01
N SER A 268 -9.44 -16.33 19.06
CA SER A 268 -10.31 -17.03 20.00
C SER A 268 -10.65 -16.20 21.25
N THR A 269 -9.89 -15.15 21.60
CA THR A 269 -10.26 -14.26 22.73
C THR A 269 -11.40 -13.31 22.38
N SER A 270 -11.70 -13.12 21.09
CA SER A 270 -12.99 -12.58 20.63
C SER A 270 -14.15 -13.58 20.74
N LYS A 271 -13.87 -14.87 21.05
CA LYS A 271 -14.83 -15.96 21.30
C LYS A 271 -14.88 -16.42 22.77
N ALA A 272 -13.94 -16.03 23.63
CA ALA A 272 -13.83 -16.47 25.02
C ALA A 272 -14.79 -15.75 26.01
N GLY A 273 -16.04 -15.55 25.57
CA GLY A 273 -17.19 -15.26 26.42
C GLY A 273 -18.33 -16.27 26.20
N GLY A 274 -17.99 -17.45 25.64
CA GLY A 274 -18.90 -18.54 25.30
C GLY A 274 -19.36 -19.34 26.52
N GLY A 275 -20.08 -18.68 27.43
CA GLY A 275 -21.20 -19.29 28.14
C GLY A 275 -22.49 -18.82 27.47
N GLU A 276 -23.46 -19.72 27.30
CA GLU A 276 -24.80 -19.47 26.77
C GLU A 276 -25.48 -18.29 27.48
N THR A 277 -25.29 -17.06 26.97
CA THR A 277 -26.11 -15.83 27.19
C THR A 277 -25.44 -14.52 26.74
N SER A 278 -24.23 -14.51 26.14
CA SER A 278 -23.65 -13.24 25.64
C SER A 278 -24.33 -12.77 24.34
N SER A 279 -25.44 -12.03 24.49
CA SER A 279 -25.92 -11.17 23.41
C SER A 279 -24.73 -10.33 22.93
N ALA A 280 -24.36 -10.42 21.65
CA ALA A 280 -23.07 -9.97 21.13
C ALA A 280 -22.70 -8.56 21.65
N LEU A 281 -21.75 -8.48 22.60
CA LEU A 281 -21.40 -7.25 23.30
C LEU A 281 -20.99 -6.17 22.29
N LEU A 282 -21.60 -4.98 22.30
CA LEU A 282 -21.23 -3.86 21.42
C LEU A 282 -20.10 -3.06 22.09
N ARG A 283 -18.89 -3.06 21.51
CA ARG A 283 -17.72 -2.38 22.07
C ARG A 283 -17.47 -1.07 21.34
N VAL A 284 -17.63 0.02 22.06
CA VAL A 284 -17.41 1.39 21.57
C VAL A 284 -16.08 1.89 22.12
N THR A 285 -15.27 2.53 21.29
CA THR A 285 -14.01 3.15 21.70
C THR A 285 -14.01 4.63 21.37
N LEU A 286 -13.85 5.45 22.40
CA LEU A 286 -13.52 6.87 22.31
C LEU A 286 -12.00 6.99 22.28
N LEU A 287 -11.44 7.27 21.11
CA LEU A 287 -9.99 7.46 20.94
C LEU A 287 -9.68 8.96 20.96
N PHE A 288 -9.28 9.43 22.12
CA PHE A 288 -8.89 10.81 22.37
C PHE A 288 -7.44 11.09 21.97
N ARG A 289 -7.14 12.37 21.83
CA ARG A 289 -5.82 12.91 21.48
C ARG A 289 -5.56 14.15 22.31
N THR A 290 -4.28 14.43 22.55
CA THR A 290 -3.85 15.65 23.22
C THR A 290 -3.48 16.72 22.21
N GLY A 291 -3.58 17.99 22.62
CA GLY A 291 -3.17 19.14 21.80
C GLY A 291 -4.19 19.53 20.75
N GLY A 292 -3.73 19.84 19.54
CA GLY A 292 -4.61 20.30 18.47
C GLY A 292 -5.69 19.27 18.14
N ARG A 293 -6.91 19.73 17.84
CA ARG A 293 -8.09 18.87 17.59
C ARG A 293 -8.56 18.00 18.76
N ALA A 294 -8.02 18.17 19.97
CA ALA A 294 -8.58 17.54 21.15
C ALA A 294 -10.00 18.06 21.44
N PHE A 295 -10.83 17.27 22.13
CA PHE A 295 -12.11 17.79 22.62
C PHE A 295 -11.88 18.72 23.82
N LYS A 296 -12.66 19.81 23.90
CA LYS A 296 -12.60 20.78 25.01
C LYS A 296 -13.01 20.14 26.34
N ASP A 297 -13.96 19.23 26.31
CA ASP A 297 -14.46 18.50 27.48
C ASP A 297 -14.65 17.02 27.13
N GLU A 298 -13.57 16.25 27.20
CA GLU A 298 -13.58 14.80 26.96
C GLU A 298 -14.49 14.05 27.95
N ALA A 299 -14.63 14.56 29.18
CA ALA A 299 -15.49 13.95 30.18
C ALA A 299 -16.97 14.10 29.79
N ALA A 300 -17.40 15.27 29.29
CA ALA A 300 -18.75 15.47 28.76
C ALA A 300 -19.01 14.59 27.55
N VAL A 301 -18.08 14.55 26.59
CA VAL A 301 -18.16 13.68 25.42
C VAL A 301 -18.33 12.23 25.85
N THR A 302 -17.51 11.76 26.79
CA THR A 302 -17.59 10.39 27.34
C THR A 302 -18.93 10.13 28.00
N ARG A 303 -19.44 11.06 28.83
CA ARG A 303 -20.75 10.93 29.48
C ARG A 303 -21.89 10.76 28.47
N VAL A 304 -21.88 11.51 27.37
CA VAL A 304 -22.92 11.41 26.33
C VAL A 304 -22.91 10.02 25.69
N PHE A 305 -21.76 9.55 25.23
CA PHE A 305 -21.66 8.24 24.57
C PHE A 305 -21.90 7.07 25.53
N ASP A 306 -21.45 7.15 26.78
CA ASP A 306 -21.73 6.15 27.81
C ASP A 306 -23.23 6.06 28.12
N LYS A 307 -23.91 7.21 28.25
CA LYS A 307 -25.36 7.27 28.45
C LYS A 307 -26.14 6.62 27.32
N GLU A 308 -25.77 6.86 26.06
CA GLU A 308 -26.42 6.24 24.91
C GLU A 308 -26.06 4.76 24.76
N CYS A 309 -24.83 4.38 25.08
CA CYS A 309 -24.39 2.99 25.09
C CYS A 309 -25.20 2.16 26.11
N LYS A 310 -25.46 2.68 27.31
CA LYS A 310 -26.30 2.03 28.34
C LYS A 310 -27.73 1.70 27.88
N ARG A 311 -28.23 2.34 26.81
CA ARG A 311 -29.54 2.04 26.21
C ARG A 311 -29.51 0.84 25.26
N VAL A 312 -28.33 0.38 24.86
CA VAL A 312 -28.13 -0.76 23.96
C VAL A 312 -27.65 -1.96 24.77
N ALA A 313 -28.40 -3.07 24.70
CA ALA A 313 -28.09 -4.28 25.48
C ALA A 313 -26.66 -4.78 25.20
N GLY A 314 -25.89 -4.96 26.28
CA GLY A 314 -24.51 -5.43 26.21
C GLY A 314 -23.55 -4.44 25.54
N CYS A 315 -23.83 -3.14 25.54
CA CYS A 315 -22.88 -2.15 25.05
C CYS A 315 -21.87 -1.75 26.15
N ALA A 316 -20.61 -1.57 25.79
CA ALA A 316 -19.55 -1.08 26.67
C ALA A 316 -18.71 -0.01 25.96
N VAL A 317 -18.43 1.10 26.66
CA VAL A 317 -17.55 2.18 26.18
C VAL A 317 -16.18 2.07 26.84
N ALA A 318 -15.12 2.18 26.05
CA ALA A 318 -13.75 2.39 26.51
C ALA A 318 -13.26 3.75 26.01
N ALA A 319 -12.68 4.56 26.90
CA ALA A 319 -11.98 5.80 26.54
C ALA A 319 -10.47 5.57 26.63
N ALA A 320 -9.73 6.01 25.62
CA ALA A 320 -8.27 5.89 25.57
C ALA A 320 -7.65 7.09 24.86
N HIS A 321 -6.42 7.46 25.25
CA HIS A 321 -5.63 8.47 24.54
C HIS A 321 -4.60 7.80 23.65
N VAL A 322 -4.51 8.22 22.38
CA VAL A 322 -3.51 7.68 21.45
C VAL A 322 -2.08 7.82 21.97
N SER A 323 -1.75 8.91 22.67
CA SER A 323 -0.42 9.14 23.25
C SER A 323 -0.02 8.11 24.31
N ASN A 324 -1.00 7.43 24.89
CA ASN A 324 -0.79 6.42 25.92
C ASN A 324 -0.84 5.01 25.32
N LEU A 325 -1.05 4.89 24.01
CA LEU A 325 -1.09 3.60 23.33
C LEU A 325 0.26 3.31 22.66
N THR A 326 0.74 2.11 22.87
CA THR A 326 1.83 1.49 22.11
C THR A 326 1.26 0.63 20.99
N PHE A 327 2.13 0.15 20.08
CA PHE A 327 1.70 -0.70 18.96
C PHE A 327 1.11 -2.03 19.45
N CYS A 328 1.94 -2.89 20.08
CA CYS A 328 1.49 -4.13 20.72
C CYS A 328 1.30 -4.00 22.24
N GLU A 329 2.24 -3.36 22.95
CA GLU A 329 2.25 -3.27 24.43
C GLU A 329 3.17 -2.17 24.99
N GLN A 330 2.71 -1.55 26.10
CA GLN A 330 3.35 -1.61 27.42
C GLN A 330 2.41 -0.96 28.47
N VAL A 331 2.01 -1.77 29.46
CA VAL A 331 1.44 -1.43 30.79
C VAL A 331 0.85 -0.02 30.96
N CYS A 332 -0.47 0.13 30.78
CA CYS A 332 -1.23 1.20 31.45
C CYS A 332 -1.93 0.59 32.68
N PRO A 333 -1.57 0.94 33.91
CA PRO A 333 -2.45 0.73 35.06
C PRO A 333 -3.63 1.72 34.99
N PRO A 334 -4.86 1.35 35.41
CA PRO A 334 -5.31 0.08 35.97
C PRO A 334 -5.88 -0.91 34.92
N VAL A 335 -5.75 -0.62 33.61
CA VAL A 335 -6.26 -1.49 32.53
C VAL A 335 -5.30 -1.47 31.33
N PRO A 336 -4.88 -2.63 30.80
CA PRO A 336 -3.96 -2.68 29.68
C PRO A 336 -4.61 -2.13 28.40
N CYS A 337 -4.29 -0.88 28.06
CA CYS A 337 -4.66 -0.27 26.79
C CYS A 337 -3.58 -0.60 25.75
N LYS A 338 -3.92 -1.40 24.73
CA LYS A 338 -3.00 -1.80 23.65
C LYS A 338 -3.61 -1.40 22.31
N SER A 339 -2.91 -0.72 21.39
CA SER A 339 -3.56 -0.25 20.14
C SER A 339 -4.18 -1.39 19.36
N VAL A 340 -3.38 -2.40 18.99
CA VAL A 340 -3.87 -3.53 18.18
C VAL A 340 -4.95 -4.31 18.94
N ARG A 341 -4.77 -4.58 20.25
CA ARG A 341 -5.76 -5.32 21.05
C ARG A 341 -7.07 -4.54 21.24
N LEU A 342 -6.99 -3.26 21.61
CA LEU A 342 -8.15 -2.40 21.81
C LEU A 342 -8.96 -2.33 20.52
N LEU A 343 -8.33 -1.91 19.43
CA LEU A 343 -8.98 -1.69 18.15
C LEU A 343 -9.47 -3.01 17.52
N SER A 344 -8.77 -4.13 17.75
CA SER A 344 -9.27 -5.45 17.31
C SER A 344 -10.59 -5.86 17.95
N SER A 345 -10.90 -5.30 19.12
CA SER A 345 -12.16 -5.53 19.82
C SER A 345 -13.21 -4.46 19.52
N THR A 346 -12.83 -3.31 18.97
CA THR A 346 -13.72 -2.16 18.74
C THR A 346 -14.71 -2.43 17.59
N ASP A 347 -16.00 -2.28 17.88
CA ASP A 347 -17.08 -2.32 16.89
C ASP A 347 -17.44 -0.90 16.39
N VAL A 348 -17.32 0.11 17.25
CA VAL A 348 -17.54 1.52 16.89
C VAL A 348 -16.38 2.37 17.40
N LEU A 349 -15.62 2.99 16.48
CA LEU A 349 -14.57 3.95 16.81
C LEU A 349 -15.10 5.38 16.68
N ILE A 350 -14.84 6.18 17.70
CA ILE A 350 -15.23 7.58 17.78
C ILE A 350 -13.95 8.37 18.05
N SER A 351 -13.57 9.28 17.15
CA SER A 351 -12.35 10.06 17.31
C SER A 351 -12.39 11.38 16.55
N ALA A 352 -11.60 12.34 17.02
CA ALA A 352 -11.30 13.55 16.27
C ALA A 352 -10.53 13.22 14.98
N HIS A 353 -10.72 14.02 13.94
CA HIS A 353 -9.98 13.90 12.69
C HIS A 353 -8.47 14.02 12.93
N GLY A 354 -7.69 13.07 12.42
CA GLY A 354 -6.23 13.15 12.46
C GLY A 354 -5.55 11.81 12.34
N ALA A 355 -4.23 11.85 12.16
CA ALA A 355 -3.42 10.67 11.85
C ALA A 355 -3.68 9.49 12.80
N GLN A 356 -4.02 9.72 14.07
CA GLN A 356 -4.35 8.66 15.03
C GLN A 356 -5.51 7.77 14.61
N MET A 357 -6.44 8.27 13.79
CA MET A 357 -7.54 7.46 13.25
C MET A 357 -7.06 6.33 12.35
N THR A 358 -5.82 6.38 11.86
CA THR A 358 -5.17 5.28 11.12
C THR A 358 -5.16 3.96 11.91
N ASN A 359 -5.24 4.02 13.25
CA ASN A 359 -5.39 2.82 14.08
C ASN A 359 -6.68 2.03 13.81
N MET A 360 -7.65 2.60 13.09
CA MET A 360 -8.83 1.88 12.61
C MET A 360 -8.48 0.69 11.71
N LEU A 361 -7.27 0.67 11.12
CA LEU A 361 -6.76 -0.48 10.36
C LEU A 361 -6.93 -1.80 11.14
N PHE A 362 -6.77 -1.76 12.46
CA PHE A 362 -6.81 -2.94 13.32
C PHE A 362 -8.22 -3.41 13.69
N MET A 363 -9.26 -2.64 13.37
CA MET A 363 -10.66 -2.99 13.62
C MET A 363 -11.16 -4.06 12.66
N ASP A 364 -12.17 -4.83 13.08
CA ASP A 364 -12.81 -5.78 12.18
C ASP A 364 -13.52 -5.09 11.00
N ARG A 365 -13.66 -5.81 9.88
CA ARG A 365 -14.55 -5.39 8.79
C ARG A 365 -15.96 -5.12 9.36
N ASN A 366 -16.72 -4.26 8.69
CA ASN A 366 -18.08 -3.87 9.05
C ASN A 366 -18.23 -3.16 10.41
N SER A 367 -17.12 -2.86 11.10
CA SER A 367 -17.12 -1.89 12.20
C SER A 367 -17.44 -0.49 11.68
N SER A 368 -17.84 0.38 12.60
CA SER A 368 -18.31 1.74 12.32
C SER A 368 -17.31 2.79 12.83
N VAL A 369 -17.19 3.90 12.10
CA VAL A 369 -16.33 5.04 12.46
C VAL A 369 -17.17 6.31 12.51
N MET A 370 -17.06 7.07 13.60
CA MET A 370 -17.66 8.39 13.80
C MET A 370 -16.53 9.42 13.94
N GLU A 371 -16.54 10.44 13.10
CA GLU A 371 -15.44 11.38 12.97
C GLU A 371 -15.82 12.81 13.33
N PHE A 372 -14.96 13.51 14.06
CA PHE A 372 -15.21 14.86 14.58
C PHE A 372 -14.14 15.83 14.11
N TYR A 373 -14.54 17.03 13.70
CA TYR A 373 -13.65 18.06 13.19
C TYR A 373 -13.85 19.35 13.96
N PRO A 374 -12.78 20.15 14.16
CA PRO A 374 -12.97 21.54 14.52
C PRO A 374 -13.58 22.31 13.34
N LEU A 375 -14.07 23.50 13.64
CA LEU A 375 -14.67 24.42 12.66
C LEU A 375 -13.64 24.73 11.55
N GLY A 376 -14.09 25.04 10.34
CA GLY A 376 -13.25 25.42 9.19
C GLY A 376 -12.76 24.26 8.31
N TRP A 377 -12.73 23.03 8.82
CA TRP A 377 -12.31 21.86 8.03
C TRP A 377 -13.22 21.60 6.82
N LYS A 378 -14.54 21.71 7.01
CA LYS A 378 -15.52 21.43 5.95
C LYS A 378 -15.33 22.36 4.76
N GLU A 379 -15.05 23.62 5.04
CA GLU A 379 -14.95 24.71 4.07
C GLU A 379 -13.59 24.76 3.37
N ARG A 380 -12.51 24.35 4.05
CA ARG A 380 -11.13 24.65 3.59
C ARG A 380 -10.23 23.43 3.36
N ALA A 381 -10.51 22.27 3.95
CA ALA A 381 -9.58 21.13 3.90
C ALA A 381 -9.62 20.33 2.57
N GLY A 382 -10.46 20.72 1.61
CA GLY A 382 -10.56 20.05 0.31
C GLY A 382 -10.78 18.54 0.46
N GLY A 383 -10.00 17.74 -0.26
CA GLY A 383 -10.03 16.28 -0.16
C GLY A 383 -9.55 15.72 1.19
N GLY A 384 -8.76 16.48 1.94
CA GLY A 384 -8.19 16.07 3.24
C GLY A 384 -9.26 15.71 4.27
N GLN A 385 -10.45 16.30 4.19
CA GLN A 385 -11.55 15.95 5.09
C GLN A 385 -12.11 14.54 4.85
N TYR A 386 -11.81 13.88 3.72
CA TYR A 386 -12.39 12.57 3.38
C TYR A 386 -11.44 11.40 3.57
N VAL A 387 -10.20 11.64 4.03
CA VAL A 387 -9.15 10.60 4.06
C VAL A 387 -9.53 9.40 4.93
N PHE A 388 -10.15 9.61 6.10
CA PHE A 388 -10.56 8.51 6.97
C PHE A 388 -11.88 7.87 6.54
N ARG A 389 -12.71 8.58 5.77
CA ARG A 389 -13.81 7.95 5.03
C ARG A 389 -13.29 7.01 3.94
N TRP A 390 -12.25 7.40 3.21
CA TRP A 390 -11.59 6.52 2.25
C TRP A 390 -10.96 5.32 2.95
N MET A 391 -10.22 5.54 4.04
CA MET A 391 -9.63 4.48 4.84
C MET A 391 -10.67 3.46 5.34
N ALA A 392 -11.78 3.95 5.89
CA ALA A 392 -12.86 3.07 6.33
C ALA A 392 -13.35 2.19 5.17
N GLY A 393 -13.52 2.77 3.98
CA GLY A 393 -13.83 2.03 2.77
C GLY A 393 -12.76 1.00 2.39
N TRP A 394 -11.49 1.40 2.38
CA TRP A 394 -10.35 0.51 2.08
C TRP A 394 -10.28 -0.67 3.04
N ALA A 395 -10.62 -0.47 4.31
CA ALA A 395 -10.54 -1.50 5.35
C ALA A 395 -11.86 -2.28 5.54
N GLY A 396 -12.87 -2.05 4.70
CA GLY A 396 -14.15 -2.76 4.73
C GLY A 396 -15.06 -2.35 5.89
N MET A 397 -14.88 -1.14 6.43
CA MET A 397 -15.66 -0.54 7.51
C MET A 397 -16.67 0.48 6.97
N ARG A 398 -17.51 0.98 7.87
CA ARG A 398 -18.52 2.00 7.59
C ARG A 398 -18.13 3.32 8.22
N HIS A 399 -18.07 4.36 7.40
CA HIS A 399 -17.97 5.73 7.90
C HIS A 399 -19.39 6.26 8.18
N GLU A 400 -19.76 6.45 9.44
CA GLU A 400 -21.13 6.79 9.89
C GLU A 400 -21.45 8.29 9.81
N GLY A 401 -20.58 9.04 9.12
CA GLY A 401 -20.68 10.47 8.94
C GLY A 401 -19.64 11.22 9.78
N SER A 402 -19.64 12.53 9.59
CA SER A 402 -18.70 13.45 10.20
C SER A 402 -19.49 14.55 10.89
N TRP A 403 -19.00 14.99 12.05
CA TRP A 403 -19.48 16.19 12.70
C TRP A 403 -18.42 17.28 12.65
N TRP A 404 -18.81 18.45 12.20
CA TRP A 404 -17.97 19.64 12.21
C TRP A 404 -18.51 20.60 13.24
N GLU A 405 -17.63 21.07 14.12
CA GLU A 405 -17.95 22.11 15.09
C GLU A 405 -18.56 23.33 14.36
N PRO A 406 -19.83 23.69 14.61
CA PRO A 406 -20.43 24.86 14.00
C PRO A 406 -19.94 26.18 14.63
N ILE A 407 -19.49 26.15 15.90
CA ILE A 407 -19.07 27.33 16.65
C ILE A 407 -17.74 27.03 17.35
N GLY A 408 -16.65 27.54 16.82
CA GLY A 408 -15.33 27.39 17.43
C GLY A 408 -14.67 28.72 17.76
N GLU A 409 -13.43 28.63 18.24
CA GLU A 409 -12.67 29.81 18.66
C GLU A 409 -12.39 30.75 17.48
N PRO A 410 -12.59 32.07 17.64
CA PRO A 410 -12.33 33.01 16.57
C PRO A 410 -10.87 32.94 16.11
N CYS A 411 -10.66 33.03 14.81
CA CYS A 411 -9.34 33.13 14.21
C CYS A 411 -9.00 34.60 13.90
N PRO A 412 -8.12 35.26 14.68
CA PRO A 412 -7.69 36.61 14.35
C PRO A 412 -6.65 36.61 13.21
N ASN A 413 -6.86 37.45 12.20
CA ASN A 413 -5.85 37.94 11.25
C ASN A 413 -4.94 36.89 10.56
N ASN A 414 -5.46 35.71 10.18
CA ASN A 414 -4.69 34.75 9.36
C ASN A 414 -5.24 34.66 7.92
N PRO A 415 -4.43 34.98 6.89
CA PRO A 415 -4.84 34.76 5.49
C PRO A 415 -5.01 33.27 5.14
N ASP A 416 -4.31 32.36 5.83
CA ASP A 416 -4.55 30.93 5.75
C ASP A 416 -5.51 30.47 6.86
N ILE A 417 -6.79 30.52 6.51
CA ILE A 417 -7.89 30.14 7.40
C ILE A 417 -7.83 28.66 7.75
N LEU A 418 -7.28 27.77 6.91
CA LEU A 418 -7.17 26.35 7.29
C LEU A 418 -6.18 26.21 8.43
N ASP A 419 -4.98 26.76 8.32
CA ASP A 419 -3.95 26.62 9.35
C ASP A 419 -4.39 27.11 10.73
N CYS A 420 -5.18 28.19 10.76
CA CYS A 420 -5.65 28.76 12.01
C CYS A 420 -6.70 27.90 12.75
N TRP A 421 -7.54 27.19 11.98
CA TRP A 421 -8.67 26.41 12.49
C TRP A 421 -8.36 24.92 12.58
N LYS A 422 -7.42 24.44 11.77
CA LYS A 422 -7.07 23.03 11.60
C LYS A 422 -6.79 22.33 12.92
N ASP A 423 -6.07 23.00 13.82
CA ASP A 423 -5.65 22.45 15.11
C ASP A 423 -6.43 23.01 16.31
N ARG A 424 -7.54 23.73 16.10
CA ARG A 424 -8.41 24.18 17.21
C ARG A 424 -9.05 22.99 17.92
N GLN A 425 -9.42 23.21 19.19
CA GLN A 425 -10.13 22.23 19.97
C GLN A 425 -11.59 22.11 19.52
N ILE A 426 -12.13 20.90 19.68
CA ILE A 426 -13.47 20.51 19.27
C ILE A 426 -14.40 20.66 20.49
N GLY A 427 -15.50 21.39 20.37
CA GLY A 427 -16.52 21.42 21.41
C GLY A 427 -17.38 20.16 21.40
N HIS A 428 -18.51 20.22 22.11
CA HIS A 428 -19.47 19.12 22.13
C HIS A 428 -20.89 19.66 22.07
N ASN A 429 -21.74 18.96 21.31
CA ASN A 429 -23.18 19.22 21.28
C ASN A 429 -23.89 17.97 21.80
N GLU A 430 -24.24 17.99 23.09
CA GLU A 430 -24.78 16.80 23.77
C GLU A 430 -25.99 16.21 23.05
N THR A 431 -26.95 17.06 22.64
CA THR A 431 -28.17 16.62 21.95
C THR A 431 -27.86 15.96 20.62
N TYR A 432 -27.01 16.57 19.79
CA TYR A 432 -26.63 16.01 18.50
C TYR A 432 -25.85 14.69 18.68
N PHE A 433 -24.87 14.68 19.59
CA PHE A 433 -24.00 13.54 19.83
C PHE A 433 -24.84 12.36 20.34
N ALA A 434 -25.79 12.61 21.24
CA ALA A 434 -26.72 11.60 21.75
C ALA A 434 -27.59 11.00 20.63
N GLN A 435 -28.22 11.84 19.81
CA GLN A 435 -29.06 11.37 18.69
C GLN A 435 -28.25 10.59 17.65
N TRP A 436 -27.03 11.04 17.34
CA TRP A 436 -26.17 10.36 16.39
C TRP A 436 -25.67 9.02 16.94
N ALA A 437 -25.21 9.00 18.19
CA ALA A 437 -24.79 7.78 18.90
C ALA A 437 -25.90 6.74 18.96
N ALA A 438 -27.11 7.13 19.35
CA ALA A 438 -28.26 6.22 19.43
C ALA A 438 -28.53 5.51 18.10
N ARG A 439 -28.50 6.25 16.98
CA ARG A 439 -28.66 5.67 15.63
C ARG A 439 -27.52 4.73 15.27
N VAL A 440 -26.28 5.13 15.50
CA VAL A 440 -25.10 4.33 15.13
C VAL A 440 -25.01 3.06 15.97
N PHE A 441 -25.22 3.14 17.29
CA PHE A 441 -25.11 2.00 18.19
C PHE A 441 -26.20 0.97 17.95
N ALA A 442 -27.45 1.41 17.72
CA ALA A 442 -28.55 0.52 17.34
C ALA A 442 -28.21 -0.23 16.03
N ALA A 443 -27.81 0.49 14.99
CA ALA A 443 -27.49 -0.11 13.70
C ALA A 443 -26.26 -1.03 13.76
N ALA A 444 -25.24 -0.68 14.56
CA ALA A 444 -24.06 -1.52 14.76
C ALA A 444 -24.41 -2.81 15.52
N LYS A 445 -25.27 -2.73 16.55
CA LYS A 445 -25.75 -3.89 17.30
C LYS A 445 -26.55 -4.84 16.41
N GLU A 446 -27.47 -4.33 15.60
CA GLU A 446 -28.25 -5.12 14.65
C GLU A 446 -27.37 -5.86 13.64
N ARG A 447 -26.37 -5.18 13.08
CA ARG A 447 -25.39 -5.80 12.17
C ARG A 447 -24.56 -6.87 12.86
N LYS A 448 -24.16 -6.65 14.11
CA LYS A 448 -23.40 -7.63 14.87
C LYS A 448 -24.23 -8.88 15.17
N ALA A 449 -25.51 -8.70 15.48
CA ALA A 449 -26.45 -9.80 15.67
C ALA A 449 -26.67 -10.60 14.38
N SER A 450 -26.80 -9.94 13.22
CA SER A 450 -26.98 -10.62 11.93
C SER A 450 -25.71 -11.29 11.40
N ALA A 451 -24.53 -10.76 11.72
CA ALA A 451 -23.24 -11.36 11.37
C ALA A 451 -22.90 -12.60 12.22
N GLY A 452 -23.44 -12.71 13.44
CA GLY A 452 -23.23 -13.85 14.34
C GLY A 452 -23.74 -15.21 13.82
N GLY A 453 -24.49 -15.22 12.72
CA GLY A 453 -24.95 -16.44 12.03
C GLY A 453 -24.07 -16.92 10.87
N ARG A 454 -23.02 -16.18 10.48
CA ARG A 454 -22.06 -16.62 9.44
C ARG A 454 -20.70 -16.85 10.09
N PRO A 455 -20.07 -18.03 9.92
CA PRO A 455 -18.68 -18.19 10.30
C PRO A 455 -17.87 -17.15 9.53
N ARG A 456 -17.26 -16.19 10.24
CA ARG A 456 -16.07 -15.54 9.69
C ARG A 456 -15.04 -16.65 9.58
N GLU A 457 -14.78 -17.08 8.35
CA GLU A 457 -13.66 -17.97 8.05
C GLU A 457 -12.42 -17.37 8.71
N ALA A 458 -11.98 -18.01 9.79
CA ALA A 458 -10.63 -17.86 10.28
C ALA A 458 -9.74 -18.63 9.31
N THR A 459 -9.69 -18.19 8.05
CA THR A 459 -8.55 -18.50 7.20
C THR A 459 -7.36 -17.88 7.93
N GLY A 460 -6.42 -18.70 8.38
CA GLY A 460 -5.18 -18.23 9.00
C GLY A 460 -4.55 -17.11 8.16
N CYS A 461 -3.79 -16.21 8.79
CA CYS A 461 -3.20 -15.13 8.03
C CYS A 461 -2.39 -15.70 6.87
N ILE A 462 -2.55 -15.13 5.68
CA ILE A 462 -1.74 -15.51 4.53
C ILE A 462 -0.27 -15.34 4.94
N CYS A 463 0.58 -16.31 4.60
CA CYS A 463 2.00 -16.34 4.99
C CYS A 463 2.26 -16.40 6.51
N SER A 464 1.35 -16.98 7.30
CA SER A 464 1.54 -17.28 8.73
C SER A 464 2.55 -18.38 8.99
#